data_AF-A0A2S1MCC9-F1
#
_entry.id   AF-A0A2S1MCC9-F1
#
_cell.length_a   1.000
_cell.length_b   1.000
_cell.length_c   1.000
_cell.angle_alpha   90.00
_cell.angle_beta   90.00
_cell.angle_gamma   90.00
#
_symmetry.space_group_name_H-M   'P 1'
#
loop_
_entity.id
_entity.type
_entity.pdbx_description
1 polymer ?
#
loop_
_entity_poly.entity_id
_entity_poly.type
_entity_poly.pdbx_seq_one_letter_code
_entity_poly.pdbx_strand_id
1 'polypeptide(L)'
;MAVELNALRDQIDAVDKQMLELLAQRLALVEKVGEVKSEHGLPIYAPDREAAMLASRRAEAEKMGVPPQLIEDILRRTMRESYASEKDSGFKCLNPELRSVVIIGGNGQLGGLFGRMFKLSGYQVKVLGSKDWGRADEILKDAGLVVVTVPIHLTEGVIEKLGNLPQDCILCDLTSIKSKPLQAMLNVHAGPVVGLHPMFGPDVPSLAKQVIVYCDGRGNEQYQWLLQQFGIWGASLCQIDAQEHDHGMTLIQALRHFTSFAYGMHLSKENPNIEQLLKLSSPIYRLELAMVGRLFGQDPNLYGDIILASQENIDMIKRFHQRFGEALAILDSKDKAKFVESFEQVSDWFGQYSQQFMNESQNLLKQANDNIHRG
;
A
#
# COMPACT_ATOMS: atom_id res chain seq x y z
N MET A 1 51.50 5.64 4.15
CA MET A 1 50.18 6.30 4.16
C MET A 1 49.40 6.13 2.86
N ALA A 2 49.71 6.80 1.73
CA ALA A 2 48.90 6.65 0.50
C ALA A 2 48.96 5.25 -0.12
N VAL A 3 50.12 4.57 -0.08
CA VAL A 3 50.30 3.22 -0.64
C VAL A 3 49.62 2.14 0.21
N GLU A 4 49.77 2.18 1.53
CA GLU A 4 49.11 1.24 2.45
C GLU A 4 47.59 1.41 2.42
N LEU A 5 47.10 2.65 2.30
CA LEU A 5 45.68 2.93 2.12
C LEU A 5 45.15 2.34 0.81
N ASN A 6 45.90 2.46 -0.29
CA ASN A 6 45.50 1.87 -1.56
C ASN A 6 45.50 0.34 -1.51
N ALA A 7 46.50 -0.28 -0.88
CA ALA A 7 46.52 -1.74 -0.71
C ALA A 7 45.34 -2.26 0.14
N LEU A 8 44.89 -1.49 1.13
CA LEU A 8 43.68 -1.82 1.90
C LEU A 8 42.40 -1.62 1.07
N ARG A 9 42.34 -0.58 0.23
CA ARG A 9 41.22 -0.37 -0.70
C ARG A 9 41.10 -1.49 -1.72
N ASP A 10 42.22 -1.94 -2.29
CA ASP A 10 42.23 -3.07 -3.23
C ASP A 10 41.71 -4.37 -2.57
N GLN A 11 42.01 -4.57 -1.27
CA GLN A 11 41.46 -5.69 -0.50
C GLN A 11 39.96 -5.54 -0.23
N ILE A 12 39.49 -4.33 0.06
CA ILE A 12 38.05 -4.04 0.19
C ILE A 12 37.33 -4.31 -1.13
N ASP A 13 37.86 -3.83 -2.25
CA ASP A 13 37.28 -4.05 -3.58
C ASP A 13 37.17 -5.55 -3.92
N ALA A 14 38.18 -6.34 -3.52
CA ALA A 14 38.14 -7.78 -3.68
C ALA A 14 37.03 -8.44 -2.84
N VAL A 15 36.82 -7.98 -1.60
CA VAL A 15 35.72 -8.46 -0.73
C VAL A 15 34.36 -8.04 -1.31
N ASP A 16 34.23 -6.79 -1.76
CA ASP A 16 33.00 -6.28 -2.36
C ASP A 16 32.61 -7.08 -3.61
N LYS A 17 33.60 -7.48 -4.43
CA LYS A 17 33.37 -8.37 -5.56
C LYS A 17 32.83 -9.74 -5.13
N GLN A 18 33.35 -10.32 -4.05
CA GLN A 18 32.81 -11.57 -3.51
C GLN A 18 31.37 -11.40 -3.01
N MET A 19 31.02 -10.25 -2.43
CA MET A 19 29.63 -9.96 -2.06
C MET A 19 28.70 -9.96 -3.29
N LEU A 20 29.15 -9.38 -4.41
CA LEU A 20 28.37 -9.41 -5.66
C LEU A 20 28.13 -10.83 -6.16
N GLU A 21 29.15 -11.69 -6.11
CA GLU A 21 29.05 -13.11 -6.49
C GLU A 21 28.04 -13.85 -5.60
N LEU A 22 28.07 -13.62 -4.28
CA LEU A 22 27.11 -14.21 -3.33
C LEU A 22 25.69 -13.70 -3.55
N LEU A 23 25.51 -12.41 -3.87
CA LEU A 23 24.21 -11.84 -4.20
C LEU A 23 23.65 -12.45 -5.48
N ALA A 24 24.47 -12.61 -6.53
CA ALA A 24 24.07 -13.26 -7.77
C ALA A 24 23.63 -14.72 -7.53
N GLN A 25 24.40 -15.49 -6.74
CA GLN A 25 24.03 -16.85 -6.35
C GLN A 25 22.70 -16.89 -5.58
N ARG A 26 22.50 -15.95 -4.65
CA ARG A 26 21.25 -15.85 -3.89
C ARG A 26 20.07 -15.55 -4.81
N LEU A 27 20.21 -14.63 -5.76
CA LEU A 27 19.14 -14.32 -6.73
C LEU A 27 18.77 -15.54 -7.58
N ALA A 28 19.75 -16.30 -8.05
CA ALA A 28 19.49 -17.54 -8.80
C ALA A 28 18.77 -18.62 -7.95
N LEU A 29 19.03 -18.68 -6.64
CA LEU A 29 18.29 -19.57 -5.74
C LEU A 29 16.86 -19.09 -5.50
N VAL A 30 16.65 -17.78 -5.39
CA VAL A 30 15.33 -17.18 -5.25
C VAL A 30 14.47 -17.47 -6.47
N GLU A 31 15.02 -17.37 -7.68
CA GLU A 31 14.30 -17.70 -8.91
C GLU A 31 13.78 -19.14 -8.90
N LYS A 32 14.62 -20.10 -8.53
CA LYS A 32 14.22 -21.52 -8.35
C LYS A 32 13.17 -21.69 -7.24
N VAL A 33 13.27 -20.93 -6.16
CA VAL A 33 12.23 -20.92 -5.10
C VAL A 33 10.91 -20.37 -5.66
N GLY A 34 10.96 -19.33 -6.50
CA GLY A 34 9.80 -18.77 -7.20
C GLY A 34 9.11 -19.80 -8.09
N GLU A 35 9.87 -20.57 -8.88
CA GLU A 35 9.35 -21.68 -9.69
C GLU A 35 8.61 -22.72 -8.84
N VAL A 36 9.24 -23.19 -7.75
CA VAL A 36 8.64 -24.17 -6.83
C VAL A 36 7.39 -23.62 -6.17
N LYS A 37 7.42 -22.36 -5.70
CA LYS A 37 6.26 -21.70 -5.09
C LYS A 37 5.12 -21.55 -6.09
N SER A 38 5.42 -21.18 -7.33
CA SER A 38 4.44 -21.05 -8.41
C SER A 38 3.79 -22.40 -8.73
N GLU A 39 4.56 -23.49 -8.83
CA GLU A 39 4.01 -24.83 -9.04
C GLU A 39 3.06 -25.26 -7.88
N HIS A 40 3.48 -25.01 -6.63
CA HIS A 40 2.75 -25.47 -5.45
C HIS A 40 1.63 -24.50 -4.99
N GLY A 41 1.65 -23.24 -5.44
CA GLY A 41 0.68 -22.22 -5.03
C GLY A 41 1.00 -21.62 -3.66
N LEU A 42 2.28 -21.58 -3.32
CA LEU A 42 2.73 -21.06 -2.04
C LEU A 42 2.87 -19.52 -2.12
N PRO A 43 2.55 -18.80 -1.03
CA PRO A 43 2.63 -17.35 -1.02
C PRO A 43 4.07 -16.86 -1.20
N ILE A 44 4.20 -15.75 -1.92
CA ILE A 44 5.46 -15.02 -2.05
C ILE A 44 5.96 -14.60 -0.66
N TYR A 45 5.07 -13.99 0.12
CA TYR A 45 5.38 -13.49 1.43
C TYR A 45 5.13 -14.54 2.52
N ALA A 46 6.18 -14.87 3.29
CA ALA A 46 6.12 -15.84 4.38
C ALA A 46 6.69 -15.20 5.67
N PRO A 47 5.87 -14.47 6.45
CA PRO A 47 6.33 -13.65 7.57
C PRO A 47 7.14 -14.44 8.60
N ASP A 48 6.65 -15.60 9.03
CA ASP A 48 7.31 -16.41 10.07
C ASP A 48 8.66 -16.94 9.60
N ARG A 49 8.75 -17.34 8.33
CA ARG A 49 10.00 -17.83 7.73
C ARG A 49 11.04 -16.72 7.64
N GLU A 50 10.63 -15.51 7.25
CA GLU A 50 11.49 -14.33 7.21
C GLU A 50 11.97 -13.94 8.60
N ALA A 51 11.06 -13.87 9.58
CA ALA A 51 11.38 -13.53 10.96
C ALA A 51 12.38 -14.53 11.57
N ALA A 52 12.15 -15.84 11.40
CA ALA A 52 13.05 -16.88 11.88
C ALA A 52 14.43 -16.81 11.20
N MET A 53 14.47 -16.58 9.88
CA MET A 53 15.71 -16.42 9.13
C MET A 53 16.50 -15.20 9.61
N LEU A 54 15.86 -14.04 9.73
CA LEU A 54 16.50 -12.82 10.22
C LEU A 54 17.04 -12.99 11.64
N ALA A 55 16.24 -13.56 12.55
CA ALA A 55 16.67 -13.83 13.92
C ALA A 55 17.91 -14.73 13.97
N SER A 56 17.93 -15.81 13.18
CA SER A 56 19.08 -16.72 13.07
C SER A 56 20.32 -15.99 12.56
N ARG A 57 20.20 -15.20 11.47
CA ARG A 57 21.35 -14.50 10.87
C ARG A 57 21.88 -13.37 11.74
N ARG A 58 21.02 -12.69 12.50
CA ARG A 58 21.43 -11.73 13.52
C ARG A 58 22.31 -12.38 14.60
N ALA A 59 21.89 -13.54 15.11
CA ALA A 59 22.64 -14.27 16.13
C ALA A 59 23.98 -14.81 15.61
N GLU A 60 24.04 -15.25 14.34
CA GLU A 60 25.30 -15.64 13.69
C GLU A 60 26.24 -14.44 13.50
N ALA A 61 25.73 -13.30 13.02
CA ALA A 61 26.51 -12.09 12.84
C ALA A 61 27.15 -11.60 14.14
N GLU A 62 26.40 -11.63 15.24
CA GLU A 62 26.90 -11.25 16.56
C GLU A 62 28.11 -12.10 16.99
N LYS A 63 28.04 -13.42 16.79
CA LYS A 63 29.16 -14.33 17.09
C LYS A 63 30.41 -14.07 16.24
N MET A 64 30.24 -13.48 15.06
CA MET A 64 31.32 -13.15 14.13
C MET A 64 31.85 -11.71 14.31
N GLY A 65 31.32 -10.94 15.26
CA GLY A 65 31.67 -9.53 15.44
C GLY A 65 31.08 -8.61 14.36
N VAL A 66 30.11 -9.09 13.58
CA VAL A 66 29.38 -8.30 12.59
C VAL A 66 28.15 -7.69 13.26
N PRO A 67 27.87 -6.38 13.12
CA PRO A 67 26.68 -5.77 13.69
C PRO A 67 25.38 -6.48 13.21
N PRO A 68 24.51 -6.96 14.12
CA PRO A 68 23.29 -7.66 13.74
C PRO A 68 22.35 -6.83 12.85
N GLN A 69 22.35 -5.52 13.02
CA GLN A 69 21.54 -4.62 12.20
C GLN A 69 22.02 -4.57 10.75
N LEU A 70 23.35 -4.61 10.52
CA LEU A 70 23.92 -4.56 9.17
C LEU A 70 23.46 -5.74 8.32
N ILE A 71 23.56 -6.96 8.86
CA ILE A 71 23.14 -8.16 8.13
C ILE A 71 21.63 -8.18 7.90
N GLU A 72 20.84 -7.68 8.85
CA GLU A 72 19.40 -7.56 8.68
C GLU A 72 19.05 -6.58 7.55
N ASP A 73 19.69 -5.41 7.52
CA ASP A 73 19.45 -4.39 6.49
C ASP A 73 19.80 -4.92 5.09
N ILE A 74 20.94 -5.61 4.94
CA ILE A 74 21.36 -6.27 3.70
C ILE A 74 20.30 -7.31 3.28
N LEU A 75 19.95 -8.24 4.17
CA LEU A 75 19.00 -9.30 3.85
C LEU A 75 17.61 -8.75 3.51
N ARG A 76 17.13 -7.73 4.23
CA ARG A 76 15.86 -7.05 3.91
C ARG A 76 15.91 -6.34 2.56
N ARG A 77 17.03 -5.72 2.18
CA ARG A 77 17.18 -5.11 0.84
C ARG A 77 17.19 -6.16 -0.26
N THR A 78 17.88 -7.29 -0.07
CA THR A 78 17.92 -8.37 -1.06
C THR A 78 16.58 -9.10 -1.17
N MET A 79 15.85 -9.29 -0.07
CA MET A 79 14.49 -9.84 -0.10
C MET A 79 13.51 -8.92 -0.85
N ARG A 80 13.62 -7.60 -0.67
CA ARG A 80 12.83 -6.63 -1.44
C ARG A 80 13.05 -6.75 -2.95
N GLU A 81 14.30 -6.98 -3.37
CA GLU A 81 14.64 -7.22 -4.77
C GLU A 81 13.97 -8.50 -5.29
N SER A 82 14.01 -9.57 -4.48
CA SER A 82 13.39 -10.86 -4.79
C SER A 82 11.89 -10.76 -5.09
N TYR A 83 11.11 -10.02 -4.29
CA TYR A 83 9.67 -9.87 -4.55
C TYR A 83 9.35 -9.06 -5.80
N ALA A 84 10.27 -8.19 -6.24
CA ALA A 84 10.09 -7.37 -7.43
C ALA A 84 10.41 -8.15 -8.70
N SER A 85 11.43 -9.02 -8.67
CA SER A 85 11.82 -9.88 -9.79
C SER A 85 10.84 -11.03 -10.06
N GLU A 86 10.06 -11.47 -9.08
CA GLU A 86 9.02 -12.50 -9.26
C GLU A 86 7.86 -12.08 -10.20
N LYS A 87 7.85 -10.81 -10.66
CA LYS A 87 6.94 -10.33 -11.70
C LYS A 87 7.12 -11.05 -13.04
N ASP A 88 8.29 -11.64 -13.29
CA ASP A 88 8.62 -12.19 -14.61
C ASP A 88 8.38 -13.71 -14.71
N SER A 89 8.28 -14.43 -13.59
CA SER A 89 8.13 -15.89 -13.53
C SER A 89 6.67 -16.38 -13.55
N GLY A 90 5.69 -15.46 -13.48
CA GLY A 90 4.26 -15.78 -13.37
C GLY A 90 3.86 -16.37 -12.01
N PHE A 91 2.55 -16.49 -11.78
CA PHE A 91 1.97 -17.00 -10.53
C PHE A 91 1.06 -18.20 -10.81
N LYS A 92 0.84 -19.06 -9.81
CA LYS A 92 -0.15 -20.13 -9.91
C LYS A 92 -1.52 -19.56 -10.21
N CYS A 93 -2.19 -20.12 -11.22
CA CYS A 93 -3.61 -19.93 -11.44
C CYS A 93 -4.41 -20.82 -10.49
N LEU A 94 -5.09 -20.24 -9.50
CA LEU A 94 -5.90 -21.03 -8.57
C LEU A 94 -7.23 -21.51 -9.14
N ASN A 95 -7.73 -20.84 -10.18
CA ASN A 95 -8.97 -21.21 -10.86
C ASN A 95 -8.79 -21.21 -12.40
N PRO A 96 -8.12 -22.22 -12.97
CA PRO A 96 -7.82 -22.27 -14.41
C PRO A 96 -9.06 -22.32 -15.30
N GLU A 97 -10.17 -22.85 -14.78
CA GLU A 97 -11.45 -22.97 -15.50
C GLU A 97 -12.27 -21.66 -15.47
N LEU A 98 -11.77 -20.62 -14.80
CA LEU A 98 -12.43 -19.32 -14.80
C LEU A 98 -12.50 -18.80 -16.24
N ARG A 99 -13.69 -18.34 -16.63
CA ARG A 99 -13.88 -17.58 -17.87
C ARG A 99 -13.13 -16.23 -17.79
N SER A 100 -13.39 -15.32 -18.72
CA SER A 100 -12.63 -14.07 -18.76
C SER A 100 -12.78 -13.20 -17.50
N VAL A 101 -11.65 -12.63 -17.05
CA VAL A 101 -11.61 -11.54 -16.07
C VAL A 101 -11.83 -10.23 -16.82
N VAL A 102 -12.89 -9.49 -16.50
CA VAL A 102 -13.17 -8.18 -17.10
C VAL A 102 -12.85 -7.09 -16.09
N ILE A 103 -11.95 -6.17 -16.46
CA ILE A 103 -11.61 -5.03 -15.61
C ILE A 103 -12.24 -3.77 -16.19
N ILE A 104 -13.22 -3.23 -15.46
CA ILE A 104 -13.87 -1.97 -15.79
C ILE A 104 -13.00 -0.83 -15.28
N GLY A 105 -12.60 0.07 -16.19
CA GLY A 105 -11.57 1.06 -15.88
C GLY A 105 -10.14 0.51 -15.94
N GLY A 106 -9.92 -0.65 -16.57
CA GLY A 106 -8.60 -1.33 -16.62
C GLY A 106 -7.46 -0.56 -17.29
N ASN A 107 -7.75 0.54 -18.00
CA ASN A 107 -6.74 1.46 -18.53
C ASN A 107 -6.22 2.46 -17.47
N GLY A 108 -6.88 2.54 -16.31
CA GLY A 108 -6.42 3.31 -15.15
C GLY A 108 -5.25 2.64 -14.45
N GLN A 109 -4.55 3.36 -13.57
CA GLN A 109 -3.32 2.88 -12.96
C GLN A 109 -3.54 1.61 -12.10
N LEU A 110 -4.54 1.62 -11.21
CA LEU A 110 -4.85 0.48 -10.35
C LEU A 110 -5.46 -0.69 -11.13
N GLY A 111 -6.39 -0.40 -12.06
CA GLY A 111 -6.95 -1.40 -12.96
C GLY A 111 -5.88 -2.09 -13.83
N GLY A 112 -4.89 -1.32 -14.30
CA GLY A 112 -3.73 -1.83 -15.03
C GLY A 112 -2.81 -2.69 -14.16
N LEU A 113 -2.63 -2.34 -12.89
CA LEU A 113 -1.88 -3.17 -11.94
C LEU A 113 -2.53 -4.55 -11.77
N PHE A 114 -3.81 -4.60 -11.39
CA PHE A 114 -4.52 -5.87 -11.21
C PHE A 114 -4.65 -6.64 -12.54
N GLY A 115 -4.84 -5.95 -13.66
CA GLY A 115 -4.84 -6.57 -14.99
C GLY A 115 -3.52 -7.27 -15.32
N ARG A 116 -2.38 -6.70 -14.92
CA ARG A 116 -1.08 -7.40 -15.05
C ARG A 116 -1.00 -8.60 -14.12
N MET A 117 -1.42 -8.47 -12.85
CA MET A 117 -1.36 -9.58 -11.88
C MET A 117 -2.22 -10.78 -12.31
N PHE A 118 -3.42 -10.55 -12.83
CA PHE A 118 -4.25 -11.61 -13.38
C PHE A 118 -3.62 -12.27 -14.61
N LYS A 119 -3.04 -11.49 -15.55
CA LYS A 119 -2.32 -12.05 -16.72
C LYS A 119 -1.11 -12.89 -16.32
N LEU A 120 -0.32 -12.42 -15.34
CA LEU A 120 0.81 -13.16 -14.79
C LEU A 120 0.38 -14.45 -14.10
N SER A 121 -0.87 -14.52 -13.63
CA SER A 121 -1.45 -15.72 -13.04
C SER A 121 -2.17 -16.61 -14.08
N GLY A 122 -2.02 -16.35 -15.38
CA GLY A 122 -2.59 -17.17 -16.46
C GLY A 122 -4.05 -16.87 -16.83
N TYR A 123 -4.69 -15.86 -16.25
CA TYR A 123 -6.08 -15.53 -16.57
C TYR A 123 -6.21 -14.75 -17.89
N GLN A 124 -7.28 -15.02 -18.63
CA GLN A 124 -7.67 -14.20 -19.78
C GLN A 124 -8.30 -12.89 -19.30
N VAL A 125 -7.59 -11.77 -19.50
CA VAL A 125 -8.06 -10.44 -19.08
C VAL A 125 -8.61 -9.64 -20.25
N LYS A 126 -9.83 -9.13 -20.11
CA LYS A 126 -10.47 -8.13 -20.98
C LYS A 126 -10.59 -6.80 -20.24
N VAL A 127 -10.54 -5.69 -20.96
CA VAL A 127 -10.70 -4.33 -20.39
C VAL A 127 -11.95 -3.70 -20.97
N LEU A 128 -12.76 -3.10 -20.09
CA LEU A 128 -13.91 -2.26 -20.48
C LEU A 128 -13.60 -0.81 -20.06
N GLY A 129 -13.24 0.01 -21.03
CA GLY A 129 -12.99 1.44 -20.85
C GLY A 129 -14.24 2.30 -21.04
N SER A 130 -14.12 3.59 -20.76
CA SER A 130 -15.23 4.55 -20.87
C SER A 130 -15.81 4.69 -22.29
N LYS A 131 -15.04 4.31 -23.32
CA LYS A 131 -15.47 4.37 -24.73
C LYS A 131 -16.02 3.03 -25.24
N ASP A 132 -15.95 1.96 -24.44
CA ASP A 132 -16.25 0.60 -24.87
C ASP A 132 -17.68 0.14 -24.52
N TRP A 133 -18.48 1.02 -23.89
CA TRP A 133 -19.84 0.68 -23.44
C TRP A 133 -20.77 0.22 -24.56
N GLY A 134 -20.55 0.66 -25.82
CA GLY A 134 -21.31 0.17 -26.97
C GLY A 134 -21.08 -1.32 -27.29
N ARG A 135 -20.04 -1.93 -26.71
CA ARG A 135 -19.71 -3.36 -26.82
C ARG A 135 -19.70 -4.06 -25.45
N ALA A 136 -20.28 -3.44 -24.42
CA ALA A 136 -20.25 -3.97 -23.06
C ALA A 136 -20.84 -5.39 -22.99
N ASP A 137 -21.99 -5.62 -23.63
CA ASP A 137 -22.65 -6.94 -23.64
C ASP A 137 -21.75 -8.02 -24.24
N GLU A 138 -21.03 -7.71 -25.32
CA GLU A 138 -20.07 -8.64 -25.96
C GLU A 138 -18.92 -8.99 -25.00
N ILE A 139 -18.37 -7.98 -24.32
CA ILE A 139 -17.23 -8.13 -23.41
C ILE A 139 -17.63 -8.93 -22.16
N LEU A 140 -18.82 -8.64 -21.62
CA LEU A 140 -19.32 -9.16 -20.34
C LEU A 140 -20.04 -10.52 -20.46
N LYS A 141 -20.51 -10.90 -21.66
CA LYS A 141 -21.29 -12.14 -21.89
C LYS A 141 -20.67 -13.40 -21.28
N ASP A 142 -19.34 -13.50 -21.30
CA ASP A 142 -18.58 -14.67 -20.85
C ASP A 142 -17.64 -14.31 -19.69
N ALA A 143 -18.02 -13.35 -18.87
CA ALA A 143 -17.24 -12.97 -17.69
C ALA A 143 -17.36 -14.04 -16.60
N GLY A 144 -16.23 -14.42 -16.01
CA GLY A 144 -16.15 -15.20 -14.76
C GLY A 144 -15.90 -14.31 -13.54
N LEU A 145 -15.25 -13.17 -13.77
CA LEU A 145 -14.96 -12.15 -12.76
C LEU A 145 -15.05 -10.77 -13.39
N VAL A 146 -15.76 -9.84 -12.76
CA VAL A 146 -15.81 -8.42 -13.11
C VAL A 146 -15.23 -7.61 -11.97
N VAL A 147 -14.22 -6.79 -12.27
CA VAL A 147 -13.54 -5.91 -11.31
C VAL A 147 -13.80 -4.45 -11.67
N VAL A 148 -14.46 -3.72 -10.78
CA VAL A 148 -14.78 -2.29 -10.95
C VAL A 148 -13.66 -1.42 -10.37
N THR A 149 -12.96 -0.67 -11.24
CA THR A 149 -11.78 0.13 -10.89
C THR A 149 -11.86 1.57 -11.41
N VAL A 150 -13.06 2.15 -11.36
CA VAL A 150 -13.34 3.51 -11.85
C VAL A 150 -13.28 4.55 -10.71
N PRO A 151 -13.20 5.86 -11.02
CA PRO A 151 -13.29 6.92 -10.01
C PRO A 151 -14.54 6.77 -9.13
N ILE A 152 -14.41 7.10 -7.85
CA ILE A 152 -15.44 6.85 -6.81
C ILE A 152 -16.78 7.49 -7.20
N HIS A 153 -16.77 8.74 -7.66
CA HIS A 153 -17.99 9.44 -8.10
C HIS A 153 -18.71 8.80 -9.30
N LEU A 154 -18.05 7.90 -10.04
CA LEU A 154 -18.64 7.17 -11.17
C LEU A 154 -19.05 5.73 -10.81
N THR A 155 -18.58 5.21 -9.67
CA THR A 155 -18.67 3.77 -9.38
C THR A 155 -20.10 3.26 -9.33
N GLU A 156 -21.00 3.91 -8.59
CA GLU A 156 -22.40 3.46 -8.47
C GLU A 156 -23.09 3.44 -9.84
N GLY A 157 -22.99 4.52 -10.61
CA GLY A 157 -23.59 4.59 -11.96
C GLY A 157 -22.94 3.66 -13.00
N VAL A 158 -21.72 3.20 -12.77
CA VAL A 158 -21.08 2.15 -13.57
C VAL A 158 -21.61 0.77 -13.17
N ILE A 159 -21.72 0.50 -11.86
CA ILE A 159 -22.25 -0.76 -11.33
C ILE A 159 -23.71 -0.97 -11.77
N GLU A 160 -24.53 0.08 -11.76
CA GLU A 160 -25.94 0.05 -12.21
C GLU A 160 -26.11 -0.46 -13.66
N LYS A 161 -25.08 -0.35 -14.49
CA LYS A 161 -25.10 -0.84 -15.88
C LYS A 161 -24.76 -2.32 -16.02
N LEU A 162 -24.41 -3.01 -14.92
CA LEU A 162 -23.94 -4.40 -14.91
C LEU A 162 -25.06 -5.41 -14.57
N GLY A 163 -26.32 -5.10 -14.88
CA GLY A 163 -27.45 -5.98 -14.52
C GLY A 163 -27.53 -7.32 -15.27
N ASN A 164 -26.75 -7.49 -16.35
CA ASN A 164 -26.81 -8.67 -17.24
C ASN A 164 -25.60 -9.61 -17.10
N LEU A 165 -24.91 -9.62 -15.95
CA LEU A 165 -23.79 -10.53 -15.74
C LEU A 165 -24.25 -12.00 -15.62
N PRO A 166 -23.43 -12.97 -16.04
CA PRO A 166 -23.68 -14.38 -15.74
C PRO A 166 -23.88 -14.61 -14.24
N GLN A 167 -24.83 -15.47 -13.85
CA GLN A 167 -25.21 -15.66 -12.43
C GLN A 167 -24.06 -16.14 -11.54
N ASP A 168 -23.12 -16.88 -12.10
CA ASP A 168 -21.92 -17.40 -11.43
C ASP A 168 -20.72 -16.46 -11.53
N CYS A 169 -20.83 -15.33 -12.26
CA CYS A 169 -19.78 -14.33 -12.34
C CYS A 169 -19.56 -13.69 -10.96
N ILE A 170 -18.31 -13.54 -10.53
CA ILE A 170 -17.99 -12.77 -9.33
C ILE A 170 -17.99 -11.29 -9.72
N LEU A 171 -18.68 -10.45 -8.96
CA LEU A 171 -18.62 -8.98 -9.09
C LEU A 171 -17.88 -8.39 -7.89
N CYS A 172 -16.81 -7.66 -8.14
CA CYS A 172 -16.07 -6.94 -7.10
C CYS A 172 -15.65 -5.54 -7.54
N ASP A 173 -15.29 -4.71 -6.57
CA ASP A 173 -14.77 -3.37 -6.78
C ASP A 173 -13.42 -3.20 -6.07
N LEU A 174 -12.64 -2.19 -6.47
CA LEU A 174 -11.39 -1.79 -5.80
C LEU A 174 -11.47 -0.35 -5.24
N THR A 175 -12.66 0.16 -4.94
CA THR A 175 -12.80 1.57 -4.52
C THR A 175 -12.24 1.81 -3.11
N SER A 176 -12.11 3.07 -2.71
CA SER A 176 -11.67 3.43 -1.36
C SER A 176 -12.80 3.54 -0.33
N ILE A 177 -14.07 3.40 -0.73
CA ILE A 177 -15.25 3.40 0.16
C ILE A 177 -16.05 2.11 -0.06
N LYS A 178 -16.63 1.49 0.96
CA LYS A 178 -17.19 0.14 0.82
C LYS A 178 -18.70 0.08 0.90
N SER A 179 -19.34 0.88 1.76
CA SER A 179 -20.78 0.74 2.01
C SER A 179 -21.63 0.94 0.75
N LYS A 180 -21.46 2.07 0.05
CA LYS A 180 -22.26 2.38 -1.15
C LYS A 180 -21.94 1.47 -2.34
N PRO A 181 -20.66 1.26 -2.73
CA PRO A 181 -20.35 0.37 -3.85
C PRO A 181 -20.78 -1.07 -3.61
N LEU A 182 -20.59 -1.61 -2.40
CA LEU A 182 -21.01 -2.97 -2.07
C LEU A 182 -22.52 -3.13 -2.19
N GLN A 183 -23.29 -2.17 -1.65
CA GLN A 183 -24.75 -2.19 -1.77
C GLN A 183 -25.21 -2.07 -3.23
N ALA A 184 -24.58 -1.20 -4.03
CA ALA A 184 -24.87 -1.09 -5.45
C ALA A 184 -24.63 -2.42 -6.18
N MET A 185 -23.50 -3.11 -5.90
CA MET A 185 -23.20 -4.41 -6.50
C MET A 185 -24.23 -5.48 -6.09
N LEU A 186 -24.63 -5.51 -4.82
CA LEU A 186 -25.64 -6.45 -4.31
C LEU A 186 -27.04 -6.25 -4.92
N ASN A 187 -27.36 -5.01 -5.30
CA ASN A 187 -28.65 -4.66 -5.91
C ASN A 187 -28.74 -5.09 -7.37
N VAL A 188 -27.64 -5.00 -8.13
CA VAL A 188 -27.63 -5.25 -9.58
C VAL A 188 -27.30 -6.70 -9.92
N HIS A 189 -26.60 -7.41 -9.03
CA HIS A 189 -26.11 -8.75 -9.30
C HIS A 189 -26.67 -9.75 -8.29
N ALA A 190 -27.26 -10.85 -8.80
CA ALA A 190 -27.78 -11.93 -7.98
C ALA A 190 -26.68 -12.90 -7.49
N GLY A 191 -25.55 -12.96 -8.19
CA GLY A 191 -24.46 -13.89 -7.93
C GLY A 191 -23.49 -13.47 -6.81
N PRO A 192 -22.26 -14.01 -6.83
CA PRO A 192 -21.23 -13.69 -5.84
C PRO A 192 -20.77 -12.23 -5.92
N VAL A 193 -20.66 -11.58 -4.77
CA VAL A 193 -20.25 -10.17 -4.62
C VAL A 193 -19.28 -10.02 -3.45
N VAL A 194 -18.16 -9.33 -3.67
CA VAL A 194 -17.18 -8.96 -2.64
C VAL A 194 -16.64 -7.56 -2.88
N GLY A 195 -16.61 -6.73 -1.84
CA GLY A 195 -15.98 -5.42 -1.91
C GLY A 195 -14.51 -5.49 -1.54
N LEU A 196 -13.62 -4.82 -2.28
CA LEU A 196 -12.18 -4.82 -1.99
C LEU A 196 -11.65 -3.39 -1.90
N HIS A 197 -10.64 -3.19 -1.06
CA HIS A 197 -9.90 -1.94 -0.97
C HIS A 197 -8.40 -2.24 -0.81
N PRO A 198 -7.63 -2.15 -1.91
CA PRO A 198 -6.17 -2.16 -1.85
C PRO A 198 -5.69 -0.92 -1.09
N MET A 199 -5.05 -1.10 0.07
CA MET A 199 -4.57 -0.01 0.94
C MET A 199 -3.26 0.62 0.44
N PHE A 200 -3.05 0.62 -0.87
CA PHE A 200 -1.82 1.01 -1.53
C PHE A 200 -2.09 1.58 -2.93
N GLY A 201 -1.16 2.42 -3.38
CA GLY A 201 -1.19 3.00 -4.72
C GLY A 201 -0.65 2.07 -5.81
N PRO A 202 -0.80 2.45 -7.09
CA PRO A 202 -0.41 1.61 -8.22
C PRO A 202 1.11 1.44 -8.40
N ASP A 203 1.92 2.26 -7.71
CA ASP A 203 3.37 2.30 -7.84
C ASP A 203 4.10 1.26 -6.97
N VAL A 204 3.36 0.36 -6.31
CA VAL A 204 3.98 -0.69 -5.49
C VAL A 204 4.84 -1.64 -6.34
N PRO A 205 6.09 -1.91 -5.94
CA PRO A 205 6.98 -2.80 -6.69
C PRO A 205 6.57 -4.27 -6.58
N SER A 206 5.76 -4.64 -5.58
CA SER A 206 5.20 -5.97 -5.35
C SER A 206 3.99 -5.85 -4.42
N LEU A 207 3.09 -6.84 -4.42
CA LEU A 207 2.00 -6.92 -3.44
C LEU A 207 2.43 -7.54 -2.11
N ALA A 208 3.68 -8.01 -2.01
CA ALA A 208 4.26 -8.47 -0.76
C ALA A 208 4.11 -7.42 0.36
N LYS A 209 3.54 -7.84 1.50
CA LYS A 209 3.28 -7.00 2.69
C LYS A 209 2.25 -5.88 2.49
N GLN A 210 1.62 -5.82 1.32
CA GLN A 210 0.54 -4.87 1.06
C GLN A 210 -0.77 -5.39 1.66
N VAL A 211 -1.60 -4.50 2.16
CA VAL A 211 -2.90 -4.87 2.74
C VAL A 211 -4.00 -4.71 1.69
N ILE A 212 -4.84 -5.73 1.54
CA ILE A 212 -6.12 -5.63 0.85
C ILE A 212 -7.21 -5.89 1.87
N VAL A 213 -8.02 -4.86 2.12
CA VAL A 213 -9.23 -5.02 2.91
C VAL A 213 -10.31 -5.64 2.04
N TYR A 214 -11.10 -6.56 2.59
CA TYR A 214 -12.26 -7.11 1.92
C TYR A 214 -13.51 -7.08 2.81
N CYS A 215 -14.65 -6.81 2.17
CA CYS A 215 -15.97 -6.77 2.78
C CYS A 215 -16.87 -7.78 2.07
N ASP A 216 -17.36 -8.77 2.82
CA ASP A 216 -18.20 -9.82 2.26
C ASP A 216 -19.56 -9.25 1.81
N GLY A 217 -19.97 -9.56 0.58
CA GLY A 217 -21.31 -9.26 0.07
C GLY A 217 -22.20 -10.49 0.06
N ARG A 218 -22.05 -11.34 -0.96
CA ARG A 218 -22.82 -12.57 -1.15
C ARG A 218 -21.97 -13.65 -1.79
N GLY A 219 -22.19 -14.92 -1.45
CA GLY A 219 -21.51 -16.04 -2.11
C GLY A 219 -20.02 -16.15 -1.78
N ASN A 220 -19.71 -16.17 -0.48
CA ASN A 220 -18.33 -16.20 0.02
C ASN A 220 -17.52 -17.39 -0.52
N GLU A 221 -18.10 -18.58 -0.49
CA GLU A 221 -17.45 -19.80 -0.96
C GLU A 221 -17.00 -19.70 -2.44
N GLN A 222 -17.76 -18.98 -3.27
CA GLN A 222 -17.48 -18.84 -4.70
C GLN A 222 -16.27 -17.95 -5.01
N TYR A 223 -15.94 -16.99 -4.14
CA TYR A 223 -14.79 -16.08 -4.34
C TYR A 223 -13.60 -16.37 -3.42
N GLN A 224 -13.63 -17.43 -2.63
CA GLN A 224 -12.49 -17.80 -1.77
C GLN A 224 -11.18 -18.00 -2.56
N TRP A 225 -11.25 -18.57 -3.76
CA TRP A 225 -10.07 -18.73 -4.62
C TRP A 225 -9.44 -17.37 -4.99
N LEU A 226 -10.25 -16.31 -5.14
CA LEU A 226 -9.78 -14.96 -5.48
C LEU A 226 -9.02 -14.34 -4.30
N LEU A 227 -9.54 -14.51 -3.09
CA LEU A 227 -8.85 -14.09 -1.86
C LEU A 227 -7.53 -14.84 -1.71
N GLN A 228 -7.54 -16.17 -1.90
CA GLN A 228 -6.31 -16.97 -1.88
C GLN A 228 -5.32 -16.54 -2.96
N GLN A 229 -5.79 -16.14 -4.15
CA GLN A 229 -4.95 -15.65 -5.24
C GLN A 229 -4.21 -14.35 -4.84
N PHE A 230 -4.89 -13.43 -4.13
CA PHE A 230 -4.24 -12.24 -3.57
C PHE A 230 -3.18 -12.60 -2.53
N GLY A 231 -3.44 -13.62 -1.71
CA GLY A 231 -2.46 -14.18 -0.78
C GLY A 231 -1.22 -14.74 -1.48
N ILE A 232 -1.40 -15.43 -2.62
CA ILE A 232 -0.27 -15.91 -3.46
C ILE A 232 0.58 -14.74 -3.93
N TRP A 233 -0.06 -13.65 -4.37
CA TRP A 233 0.64 -12.42 -4.77
C TRP A 233 1.36 -11.71 -3.61
N GLY A 234 1.19 -12.18 -2.37
CA GLY A 234 1.87 -11.70 -1.18
C GLY A 234 1.09 -10.66 -0.38
N ALA A 235 -0.17 -10.37 -0.76
CA ALA A 235 -1.02 -9.45 -0.03
C ALA A 235 -1.50 -10.07 1.30
N SER A 236 -1.57 -9.24 2.34
CA SER A 236 -2.23 -9.57 3.59
C SER A 236 -3.69 -9.15 3.52
N LEU A 237 -4.60 -10.10 3.73
CA LEU A 237 -6.03 -9.85 3.68
C LEU A 237 -6.57 -9.48 5.05
N CYS A 238 -7.44 -8.48 5.09
CA CYS A 238 -8.13 -8.04 6.30
C CYS A 238 -9.63 -8.03 6.03
N GLN A 239 -10.38 -8.94 6.68
CA GLN A 239 -11.83 -8.93 6.63
C GLN A 239 -12.36 -7.83 7.55
N ILE A 240 -13.35 -7.09 7.07
CA ILE A 240 -14.09 -6.12 7.89
C ILE A 240 -15.49 -5.88 7.31
N ASP A 241 -16.44 -5.48 8.15
CA ASP A 241 -17.73 -4.99 7.66
C ASP A 241 -17.58 -3.68 6.87
N ALA A 242 -18.45 -3.45 5.88
CA ALA A 242 -18.36 -2.28 5.01
C ALA A 242 -18.61 -0.95 5.75
N GLN A 243 -19.49 -0.93 6.76
CA GLN A 243 -19.74 0.26 7.57
C GLN A 243 -18.58 0.51 8.53
N GLU A 244 -18.06 -0.54 9.16
CA GLU A 244 -16.90 -0.44 10.04
C GLU A 244 -15.64 0.01 9.27
N HIS A 245 -15.46 -0.47 8.04
CA HIS A 245 -14.43 0.02 7.13
C HIS A 245 -14.55 1.53 6.89
N ASP A 246 -15.71 2.01 6.46
CA ASP A 246 -15.90 3.42 6.11
C ASP A 246 -15.75 4.33 7.34
N HIS A 247 -16.21 3.86 8.51
CA HIS A 247 -15.96 4.54 9.79
C HIS A 247 -14.46 4.63 10.08
N GLY A 248 -13.70 3.54 9.94
CA GLY A 248 -12.24 3.55 10.09
C GLY A 248 -11.53 4.49 9.11
N MET A 249 -11.98 4.54 7.86
CA MET A 249 -11.42 5.41 6.81
C MET A 249 -11.68 6.90 7.08
N THR A 250 -12.66 7.24 7.93
CA THR A 250 -12.87 8.60 8.40
C THR A 250 -11.62 9.17 9.09
N LEU A 251 -10.95 8.35 9.92
CA LEU A 251 -9.69 8.72 10.58
C LEU A 251 -8.47 8.48 9.69
N ILE A 252 -8.39 7.31 9.05
CA ILE A 252 -7.20 6.84 8.32
C ILE A 252 -6.98 7.65 7.03
N GLN A 253 -8.06 7.99 6.31
CA GLN A 253 -8.00 8.67 5.03
C GLN A 253 -8.55 10.09 5.11
N ALA A 254 -9.84 10.27 5.43
CA ALA A 254 -10.49 11.58 5.28
C ALA A 254 -9.83 12.66 6.16
N LEU A 255 -9.70 12.42 7.46
CA LEU A 255 -9.05 13.36 8.37
C LEU A 255 -7.57 13.55 8.03
N ARG A 256 -6.84 12.47 7.75
CA ARG A 256 -5.40 12.51 7.45
C ARG A 256 -5.10 13.29 6.15
N HIS A 257 -5.87 13.05 5.09
CA HIS A 257 -5.71 13.75 3.83
C HIS A 257 -6.14 15.21 3.94
N PHE A 258 -7.27 15.49 4.59
CA PHE A 258 -7.73 16.87 4.77
C PHE A 258 -6.75 17.72 5.58
N THR A 259 -6.18 17.18 6.67
CA THR A 259 -5.18 17.90 7.47
C THR A 259 -3.90 18.18 6.67
N SER A 260 -3.45 17.22 5.85
CA SER A 260 -2.31 17.40 4.94
C SER A 260 -2.60 18.43 3.85
N PHE A 261 -3.81 18.41 3.27
CA PHE A 261 -4.30 19.40 2.32
C PHE A 261 -4.35 20.80 2.93
N ALA A 262 -4.94 20.95 4.12
CA ALA A 262 -5.05 22.23 4.81
C ALA A 262 -3.68 22.80 5.17
N TYR A 263 -2.75 21.97 5.64
CA TYR A 263 -1.38 22.38 5.93
C TYR A 263 -0.63 22.81 4.67
N GLY A 264 -0.72 22.04 3.58
CA GLY A 264 -0.12 22.43 2.30
C GLY A 264 -0.74 23.71 1.72
N MET A 265 -2.06 23.88 1.84
CA MET A 265 -2.74 25.13 1.47
C MET A 265 -2.23 26.31 2.31
N HIS A 266 -2.02 26.14 3.61
CA HIS A 266 -1.43 27.17 4.45
C HIS A 266 0.01 27.51 4.01
N LEU A 267 0.86 26.51 3.82
CA LEU A 267 2.23 26.71 3.32
C LEU A 267 2.26 27.45 1.98
N SER A 268 1.33 27.15 1.07
CA SER A 268 1.25 27.83 -0.23
C SER A 268 0.91 29.31 -0.11
N LYS A 269 0.17 29.71 0.94
CA LYS A 269 -0.22 31.10 1.21
C LYS A 269 0.89 31.87 1.92
N GLU A 270 1.60 31.22 2.85
CA GLU A 270 2.81 31.79 3.46
C GLU A 270 3.94 31.94 2.44
N ASN A 271 3.93 31.09 1.39
CA ASN A 271 4.85 31.10 0.26
C ASN A 271 6.34 31.19 0.68
N PRO A 272 6.82 30.29 1.57
CA PRO A 272 8.22 30.29 1.97
C PRO A 272 9.11 29.78 0.82
N ASN A 273 10.39 30.16 0.84
CA ASN A 273 11.37 29.56 -0.06
C ASN A 273 11.62 28.09 0.35
N ILE A 274 10.99 27.15 -0.37
CA ILE A 274 11.10 25.71 -0.08
C ILE A 274 12.55 25.22 -0.15
N GLU A 275 13.35 25.69 -1.11
CA GLU A 275 14.77 25.29 -1.20
C GLU A 275 15.55 25.68 0.05
N GLN A 276 15.30 26.88 0.57
CA GLN A 276 15.92 27.35 1.80
C GLN A 276 15.47 26.52 3.01
N LEU A 277 14.16 26.20 3.11
CA LEU A 277 13.66 25.31 4.15
C LEU A 277 14.32 23.94 4.10
N LEU A 278 14.46 23.36 2.90
CA LEU A 278 15.11 22.05 2.71
C LEU A 278 16.59 22.07 3.08
N LYS A 279 17.31 23.18 2.84
CA LYS A 279 18.72 23.35 3.26
C LYS A 279 18.88 23.41 4.77
N LEU A 280 17.90 23.99 5.47
CA LEU A 280 17.89 24.12 6.94
C LEU A 280 17.28 22.90 7.65
N SER A 281 16.64 21.99 6.90
CA SER A 281 15.89 20.86 7.46
C SER A 281 16.79 19.70 7.85
N SER A 282 16.51 19.13 9.02
CA SER A 282 16.96 17.76 9.35
C SER A 282 16.21 16.73 8.46
N PRO A 283 16.68 15.47 8.39
CA PRO A 283 16.01 14.43 7.60
C PRO A 283 14.52 14.26 7.94
N ILE A 284 14.13 14.44 9.20
CA ILE A 284 12.71 14.33 9.63
C ILE A 284 11.87 15.48 9.08
N TYR A 285 12.33 16.72 9.17
CA TYR A 285 11.61 17.86 8.61
C TYR A 285 11.46 17.75 7.09
N ARG A 286 12.50 17.28 6.39
CA ARG A 286 12.41 17.00 4.96
C ARG A 286 11.37 15.92 4.65
N LEU A 287 11.33 14.85 5.46
CA LEU A 287 10.34 13.80 5.31
C LEU A 287 8.92 14.32 5.55
N GLU A 288 8.69 15.12 6.59
CA GLU A 288 7.39 15.75 6.85
C GLU A 288 6.91 16.61 5.68
N LEU A 289 7.77 17.46 5.13
CA LEU A 289 7.46 18.25 3.93
C LEU A 289 7.19 17.37 2.71
N ALA A 290 7.95 16.29 2.52
CA ALA A 290 7.72 15.33 1.43
C ALA A 290 6.37 14.62 1.57
N MET A 291 5.96 14.27 2.80
CA MET A 291 4.67 13.63 3.08
C MET A 291 3.47 14.55 2.80
N VAL A 292 3.64 15.86 2.98
CA VAL A 292 2.64 16.87 2.57
C VAL A 292 2.66 17.05 1.06
N GLY A 293 3.84 17.29 0.48
CA GLY A 293 4.00 17.58 -0.95
C GLY A 293 3.51 16.45 -1.86
N ARG A 294 3.75 15.19 -1.48
CA ARG A 294 3.32 14.02 -2.26
C ARG A 294 1.80 13.90 -2.40
N LEU A 295 1.01 14.53 -1.52
CA LEU A 295 -0.44 14.59 -1.66
C LEU A 295 -0.83 15.36 -2.94
N PHE A 296 -0.18 16.51 -3.18
CA PHE A 296 -0.46 17.38 -4.32
C PHE A 296 0.13 16.88 -5.65
N GLY A 297 0.94 15.82 -5.62
CA GLY A 297 1.43 15.12 -6.81
C GLY A 297 0.48 14.03 -7.33
N GLN A 298 -0.69 13.86 -6.72
CA GLN A 298 -1.67 12.82 -7.05
C GLN A 298 -2.98 13.43 -7.57
N ASP A 299 -3.96 12.60 -7.96
CA ASP A 299 -5.24 13.06 -8.53
C ASP A 299 -6.10 13.79 -7.47
N PRO A 300 -6.45 15.08 -7.65
CA PRO A 300 -7.28 15.82 -6.70
C PRO A 300 -8.71 15.26 -6.60
N ASN A 301 -9.25 14.64 -7.66
CA ASN A 301 -10.61 14.10 -7.64
C ASN A 301 -10.71 12.90 -6.70
N LEU A 302 -9.68 12.06 -6.63
CA LEU A 302 -9.63 10.95 -5.69
C LEU A 302 -9.78 11.43 -4.25
N TYR A 303 -9.00 12.45 -3.86
CA TYR A 303 -9.08 13.00 -2.50
C TYR A 303 -10.39 13.73 -2.23
N GLY A 304 -10.90 14.48 -3.22
CA GLY A 304 -12.21 15.12 -3.15
C GLY A 304 -13.30 14.09 -2.90
N ASP A 305 -13.34 13.01 -3.68
CA ASP A 305 -14.32 11.95 -3.57
C ASP A 305 -14.25 11.24 -2.21
N ILE A 306 -13.05 10.91 -1.72
CA ILE A 306 -12.86 10.28 -0.39
C ILE A 306 -13.35 11.22 0.72
N ILE A 307 -12.89 12.46 0.74
CA ILE A 307 -13.19 13.41 1.83
C ILE A 307 -14.69 13.75 1.85
N LEU A 308 -15.32 13.87 0.68
CA LEU A 308 -16.73 14.25 0.55
C LEU A 308 -17.69 13.05 0.47
N ALA A 309 -17.19 11.82 0.61
CA ALA A 309 -17.98 10.59 0.47
C ALA A 309 -19.17 10.48 1.45
N SER A 310 -19.03 11.03 2.66
CA SER A 310 -20.01 10.93 3.74
C SER A 310 -20.07 12.20 4.59
N GLN A 311 -21.23 12.42 5.23
CA GLN A 311 -21.39 13.50 6.21
C GLN A 311 -20.50 13.27 7.45
N GLU A 312 -20.26 12.00 7.79
CA GLU A 312 -19.41 11.61 8.91
C GLU A 312 -17.95 12.10 8.73
N ASN A 313 -17.41 12.05 7.52
CA ASN A 313 -16.08 12.58 7.20
C ASN A 313 -16.00 14.07 7.50
N ILE A 314 -17.01 14.83 7.06
CA ILE A 314 -17.10 16.28 7.28
C ILE A 314 -17.22 16.57 8.78
N ASP A 315 -18.03 15.81 9.50
CA ASP A 315 -18.24 15.99 10.93
C ASP A 315 -16.97 15.67 11.73
N MET A 316 -16.20 14.65 11.34
CA MET A 316 -14.89 14.35 11.92
C MET A 316 -13.92 15.52 11.72
N ILE A 317 -13.85 16.08 10.52
CA ILE A 317 -12.98 17.22 10.21
C ILE A 317 -13.39 18.45 11.04
N LYS A 318 -14.70 18.72 11.18
CA LYS A 318 -15.21 19.79 12.04
C LYS A 318 -14.84 19.58 13.51
N ARG A 319 -14.96 18.35 14.02
CA ARG A 319 -14.51 18.00 15.39
C ARG A 319 -13.01 18.25 15.55
N PHE A 320 -12.20 17.86 14.56
CA PHE A 320 -10.76 18.13 14.60
C PHE A 320 -10.46 19.65 14.62
N HIS A 321 -11.16 20.45 13.81
CA HIS A 321 -11.03 21.90 13.84
C HIS A 321 -11.39 22.49 15.21
N GLN A 322 -12.45 21.98 15.87
CA GLN A 322 -12.78 22.38 17.23
C GLN A 322 -11.64 22.04 18.21
N ARG A 323 -11.08 20.82 18.15
CA ARG A 323 -9.92 20.43 19.00
C ARG A 323 -8.68 21.26 18.72
N PHE A 324 -8.46 21.67 17.46
CA PHE A 324 -7.38 22.58 17.11
C PHE A 324 -7.58 23.96 17.77
N GLY A 325 -8.82 24.49 17.76
CA GLY A 325 -9.17 25.72 18.48
C GLY A 325 -8.95 25.61 20.00
N GLU A 326 -9.29 24.47 20.60
CA GLU A 326 -9.02 24.20 22.03
C GLU A 326 -7.50 24.19 22.33
N ALA A 327 -6.69 23.61 21.44
CA ALA A 327 -5.24 23.63 21.57
C ALA A 327 -4.66 25.05 21.42
N LEU A 328 -5.20 25.87 20.49
CA LEU A 328 -4.82 27.28 20.35
C LEU A 328 -5.09 28.08 21.62
N ALA A 329 -6.21 27.84 22.31
CA ALA A 329 -6.54 28.53 23.55
C ALA A 329 -5.48 28.32 24.66
N ILE A 330 -4.77 27.19 24.67
CA ILE A 330 -3.62 26.94 25.57
C ILE A 330 -2.43 27.83 25.20
N LEU A 331 -2.20 28.06 23.90
CA LEU A 331 -1.13 28.94 23.42
C LEU A 331 -1.43 30.41 23.71
N ASP A 332 -2.68 30.84 23.51
CA ASP A 332 -3.12 32.21 23.78
C ASP A 332 -3.00 32.56 25.27
N SER A 333 -3.29 31.61 26.16
CA SER A 333 -3.09 31.78 27.60
C SER A 333 -1.63 31.68 28.04
N LYS A 334 -0.70 31.29 27.13
CA LYS A 334 0.72 31.01 27.40
C LYS A 334 0.92 30.02 28.56
N ASP A 335 -0.03 29.11 28.75
CA ASP A 335 -0.03 28.17 29.87
C ASP A 335 0.80 26.92 29.53
N LYS A 336 2.09 27.00 29.83
CA LYS A 336 3.02 25.88 29.61
C LYS A 336 2.62 24.64 30.43
N ALA A 337 2.09 24.81 31.65
CA ALA A 337 1.74 23.67 32.50
C ALA A 337 0.59 22.88 31.86
N LYS A 338 -0.45 23.58 31.41
CA LYS A 338 -1.57 22.98 30.70
C LYS A 338 -1.18 22.33 29.37
N PHE A 339 -0.21 22.92 28.65
CA PHE A 339 0.35 22.29 27.45
C PHE A 339 1.02 20.95 27.78
N VAL A 340 1.87 20.90 28.82
CA VAL A 340 2.55 19.67 29.25
C VAL A 340 1.55 18.61 29.69
N GLU A 341 0.56 18.98 30.51
CA GLU A 341 -0.51 18.07 30.93
C GLU A 341 -1.27 17.47 29.73
N SER A 342 -1.65 18.31 28.77
CA SER A 342 -2.34 17.86 27.56
C SER A 342 -1.46 16.94 26.70
N PHE A 343 -0.15 17.21 26.64
CA PHE A 343 0.81 16.37 25.93
C PHE A 343 0.95 15.00 26.58
N GLU A 344 1.06 14.94 27.91
CA GLU A 344 1.17 13.69 28.68
C GLU A 344 -0.09 12.84 28.53
N GLN A 345 -1.28 13.44 28.57
CA GLN A 345 -2.55 12.73 28.33
C GLN A 345 -2.60 12.06 26.95
N VAL A 346 -2.10 12.75 25.91
CA VAL A 346 -2.01 12.17 24.56
C VAL A 346 -0.95 11.07 24.50
N SER A 347 0.20 11.27 25.16
CA SER A 347 1.26 10.26 25.26
C SER A 347 0.77 8.98 25.92
N ASP A 348 0.01 9.10 27.01
CA ASP A 348 -0.57 7.97 27.75
C ASP A 348 -1.58 7.20 26.89
N TRP A 349 -2.39 7.91 26.10
CA TRP A 349 -3.32 7.29 25.16
C TRP A 349 -2.61 6.50 24.05
N PHE A 350 -1.53 7.06 23.47
CA PHE A 350 -0.69 6.29 22.55
C PHE A 350 0.05 5.14 23.24
N GLY A 351 0.35 5.28 24.53
CA GLY A 351 0.98 4.25 25.36
C GLY A 351 2.27 3.71 24.75
N GLN A 352 2.37 2.38 24.63
CA GLN A 352 3.54 1.71 24.05
C GLN A 352 3.80 2.09 22.58
N TYR A 353 2.78 2.53 21.84
CA TYR A 353 2.93 2.89 20.43
C TYR A 353 3.78 4.15 20.24
N SER A 354 3.81 5.07 21.21
CA SER A 354 4.68 6.25 21.15
C SER A 354 6.15 5.86 20.96
N GLN A 355 6.63 4.94 21.79
CA GLN A 355 8.01 4.46 21.74
C GLN A 355 8.27 3.60 20.50
N GLN A 356 7.29 2.77 20.13
CA GLN A 356 7.37 1.94 18.92
C GLN A 356 7.52 2.81 17.66
N PHE A 357 6.65 3.80 17.45
CA PHE A 357 6.70 4.70 16.30
C PHE A 357 7.95 5.58 16.29
N MET A 358 8.47 5.96 17.46
CA MET A 358 9.76 6.65 17.53
C MET A 358 10.90 5.76 17.02
N ASN A 359 10.95 4.49 17.42
CA ASN A 359 11.97 3.55 16.95
C ASN A 359 11.85 3.24 15.45
N GLU A 360 10.62 3.05 14.96
CA GLU A 360 10.34 2.81 13.53
C GLU A 360 10.75 4.01 12.66
N SER A 361 10.37 5.22 13.07
CA SER A 361 10.72 6.44 12.33
C SER A 361 12.23 6.69 12.30
N GLN A 362 12.97 6.40 13.37
CA GLN A 362 14.43 6.51 13.37
C GLN A 362 15.10 5.63 12.30
N ASN A 363 14.60 4.41 12.10
CA ASN A 363 15.13 3.51 11.07
C ASN A 363 14.81 4.00 9.65
N LEU A 364 13.60 4.53 9.43
CA LEU A 364 13.23 5.17 8.16
C LEU A 364 14.10 6.39 7.88
N LEU A 365 14.39 7.21 8.89
CA LEU A 365 15.22 8.40 8.76
C LEU A 365 16.68 8.09 8.44
N LYS A 366 17.24 7.00 9.01
CA LYS A 366 18.59 6.54 8.63
C LYS A 366 18.67 6.25 7.14
N GLN A 367 17.73 5.47 6.62
CA GLN A 367 17.66 5.16 5.19
C GLN A 367 17.42 6.39 4.32
N ALA A 368 16.59 7.33 4.78
CA ALA A 368 16.37 8.59 4.07
C ALA A 368 17.63 9.47 4.04
N ASN A 369 18.42 9.45 5.12
CA ASN A 369 19.65 10.23 5.25
C ASN A 369 20.78 9.71 4.33
N ASP A 370 20.87 8.39 4.13
CA ASP A 370 21.88 7.79 3.24
C ASP A 370 21.76 8.28 1.78
N ASN A 371 20.56 8.67 1.36
CA ASN A 371 20.30 9.18 0.00
C ASN A 371 20.55 10.69 -0.14
N ILE A 372 21.00 11.38 0.92
CA ILE A 372 21.26 12.83 0.86
C ILE A 372 22.70 13.07 0.40
N HIS A 373 22.84 13.61 -0.81
CA HIS A 373 24.09 14.20 -1.26
C HIS A 373 24.17 15.64 -0.76
N ARG A 374 25.05 15.90 0.23
CA ARG A 374 25.46 17.26 0.58
C ARG A 374 26.73 17.56 -0.22
N GLY A 375 26.56 18.29 -1.32
CA GLY A 375 27.63 18.94 -2.09
C GLY A 375 27.79 20.38 -1.66
#